data_AF-A0A965YTX2-F1
#
_entry.id   AF-A0A965YTX2-F1
#
_cell.length_a   1.000
_cell.length_b   1.000
_cell.length_c   1.000
_cell.angle_alpha   90.00
_cell.angle_beta   90.00
_cell.angle_gamma   90.00
#
_symmetry.space_group_name_H-M   'P 1'
#
loop_
_entity.id
_entity.type
_entity.pdbx_description
1 polymer ?
#
loop_
_entity_poly.entity_id
_entity_poly.type
_entity_poly.pdbx_seq_one_letter_code
_entity_poly.pdbx_strand_id
1 'polypeptide(L)'
;MEEPIENFENVSLSFHEVEEKVDAFLQNFPIEEHKIHDALYGFEDSLLTEIIALLNACKLPKHYASYKDFLREKFIKHLALEPNDLIIFVEGGIYIKLFFKLETNEEESAERRACGIEPETLEAYKRQFFPNDEHKQNIFGLLHCVIEETLSFRKLTPAHFKRIFIPTLVNTVETVVISQTPLEDLKTIRGFTFYLLRELFDDLMLHIAQDILFHFSNGDKKAIEFLSAFSVHETIDSNGNRHKPNPILDESNHAWNITTIRSTMLQHKKAKQALYDKKNALITMKKKLETLKLDQKEILQEFNVLQNITQTIEEKILQIHRTITKLEESNAEEVTFSENGVETVIPRNVLIAKLFKKEDTFLSEKTKTRKNAEETQMRLSNKNKEIEMWEKRYAEAKAFIETSEKNAHPLDKQYERIQRALAKTLTSR
;
A
#
# COMPACT_ATOMS: atom_id res chain seq x y z
N MET A 1 6.10 8.57 -62.04
CA MET A 1 7.14 7.67 -61.51
C MET A 1 7.16 7.97 -60.02
N GLU A 2 6.31 7.25 -59.30
CA GLU A 2 6.26 7.28 -57.84
C GLU A 2 7.36 6.34 -57.36
N GLU A 3 8.36 6.89 -56.68
CA GLU A 3 9.36 6.10 -55.97
C GLU A 3 8.65 5.36 -54.83
N PRO A 4 8.86 4.04 -54.67
CA PRO A 4 8.24 3.32 -53.59
C PRO A 4 8.88 3.77 -52.28
N ILE A 5 8.02 4.22 -51.37
CA ILE A 5 8.34 4.41 -49.96
C ILE A 5 8.89 3.08 -49.45
N GLU A 6 10.18 3.05 -49.14
CA GLU A 6 10.79 1.92 -48.44
C GLU A 6 10.04 1.72 -47.13
N ASN A 7 9.34 0.59 -47.05
CA ASN A 7 8.87 0.04 -45.79
C ASN A 7 10.10 -0.11 -44.89
N PHE A 8 10.20 0.71 -43.85
CA PHE A 8 11.03 0.44 -42.69
C PHE A 8 10.47 -0.83 -42.02
N GLU A 9 10.85 -1.99 -42.57
CA GLU A 9 10.79 -3.24 -41.83
C GLU A 9 11.61 -3.03 -40.54
N ASN A 10 10.98 -3.31 -39.39
CA ASN A 10 11.65 -3.42 -38.11
C ASN A 10 12.74 -4.50 -38.24
N VAL A 11 13.93 -4.11 -38.67
CA VAL A 11 15.11 -4.96 -38.63
C VAL A 11 15.41 -5.19 -37.15
N SER A 12 14.98 -6.33 -36.62
CA SER A 12 15.38 -6.74 -35.27
C SER A 12 16.89 -6.91 -35.29
N LEU A 13 17.61 -5.94 -34.72
CA LEU A 13 19.07 -6.01 -34.58
C LEU A 13 19.44 -7.31 -33.87
N SER A 14 20.43 -8.00 -34.41
CA SER A 14 21.00 -9.17 -33.75
C SER A 14 21.67 -8.74 -32.44
N PHE A 15 21.76 -9.66 -31.47
CA PHE A 15 22.41 -9.35 -30.19
C PHE A 15 23.86 -8.90 -30.36
N HIS A 16 24.57 -9.44 -31.36
CA HIS A 16 25.94 -9.05 -31.65
C HIS A 16 26.05 -7.59 -32.09
N GLU A 17 25.16 -7.13 -32.97
CA GLU A 17 25.13 -5.72 -33.40
C GLU A 17 24.76 -4.77 -32.25
N VAL A 18 23.87 -5.20 -31.34
CA VAL A 18 23.55 -4.43 -30.13
C VAL A 18 24.75 -4.37 -29.19
N GLU A 19 25.46 -5.49 -29.03
CA GLU A 19 26.66 -5.58 -28.22
C GLU A 19 27.77 -4.63 -28.71
N GLU A 20 28.04 -4.60 -30.02
CA GLU A 20 29.00 -3.66 -30.62
C GLU A 20 28.62 -2.20 -30.37
N LYS A 21 27.32 -1.87 -30.47
CA LYS A 21 26.83 -0.52 -30.16
C LYS A 21 26.99 -0.15 -28.69
N VAL A 22 26.74 -1.09 -27.78
CA VAL A 22 26.96 -0.87 -26.34
C VAL A 22 28.44 -0.66 -26.06
N ASP A 23 29.32 -1.45 -26.66
CA ASP A 23 30.77 -1.33 -26.48
C ASP A 23 31.28 0.01 -27.03
N ALA A 24 30.83 0.42 -28.21
CA ALA A 24 31.16 1.72 -28.79
C ALA A 24 30.62 2.89 -27.94
N PHE A 25 29.42 2.77 -27.39
CA PHE A 25 28.87 3.76 -26.47
C PHE A 25 29.75 3.89 -25.22
N LEU A 26 30.07 2.77 -24.55
CA LEU A 26 30.85 2.78 -23.31
C LEU A 26 32.27 3.30 -23.53
N GLN A 27 32.91 3.00 -24.67
CA GLN A 27 34.22 3.58 -25.00
C GLN A 27 34.24 5.11 -25.05
N ASN A 28 33.10 5.71 -25.40
CA ASN A 28 32.95 7.17 -25.49
C ASN A 28 32.18 7.76 -24.30
N PHE A 29 31.76 6.93 -23.33
CA PHE A 29 30.98 7.39 -22.19
C PHE A 29 31.90 8.13 -21.21
N PRO A 30 31.67 9.43 -20.93
CA PRO A 30 32.57 10.23 -20.11
C PRO A 30 32.36 9.95 -18.61
N ILE A 31 32.66 8.74 -18.16
CA ILE A 31 32.40 8.29 -16.78
C ILE A 31 33.04 9.20 -15.72
N GLU A 32 34.20 9.79 -16.01
CA GLU A 32 34.91 10.69 -15.10
C GLU A 32 34.13 11.99 -14.83
N GLU A 33 33.28 12.44 -15.76
CA GLU A 33 32.39 13.60 -15.55
C GLU A 33 31.27 13.29 -14.54
N HIS A 34 31.05 12.01 -14.24
CA HIS A 34 30.03 11.51 -13.31
C HIS A 34 30.61 11.04 -11.97
N LYS A 35 31.85 11.41 -11.67
CA LYS A 35 32.51 11.11 -10.42
C LYS A 35 31.98 12.00 -9.29
N ILE A 36 31.31 11.38 -8.32
CA ILE A 36 30.82 12.06 -7.10
C ILE A 36 31.92 12.12 -6.04
N HIS A 37 32.70 11.04 -5.95
CA HIS A 37 33.82 10.89 -5.03
C HIS A 37 34.85 9.94 -5.64
N ASP A 38 36.08 9.92 -5.13
CA ASP A 38 37.11 8.94 -5.49
C ASP A 38 36.68 7.47 -5.41
N ALA A 39 35.57 7.18 -4.73
CA ALA A 39 35.07 5.83 -4.54
C ALA A 39 33.60 5.68 -4.97
N LEU A 40 33.01 6.66 -5.67
CA LEU A 40 31.62 6.62 -6.13
C LEU A 40 31.42 7.42 -7.42
N TYR A 41 30.85 6.75 -8.42
CA TYR A 41 30.26 7.39 -9.60
C TYR A 41 28.74 7.34 -9.50
N GLY A 42 28.07 8.34 -10.05
CA GLY A 42 26.61 8.38 -10.13
C GLY A 42 26.14 9.18 -11.33
N PHE A 43 25.22 8.60 -12.10
CA PHE A 43 24.69 9.24 -13.30
C PHE A 43 23.25 8.80 -13.57
N GLU A 44 22.49 9.65 -14.29
CA GLU A 44 21.10 9.37 -14.64
C GLU A 44 21.00 8.24 -15.67
N ASP A 45 19.95 7.42 -15.56
CA ASP A 45 19.66 6.37 -16.54
C ASP A 45 19.24 6.94 -17.91
N SER A 46 18.82 8.20 -17.95
CA SER A 46 18.52 8.99 -19.14
C SER A 46 19.68 9.00 -20.14
N LEU A 47 20.92 8.97 -19.65
CA LEU A 47 22.14 8.91 -20.47
C LEU A 47 22.29 7.57 -21.21
N LEU A 48 21.64 6.51 -20.72
CA LEU A 48 21.65 5.18 -21.33
C LEU A 48 20.39 4.88 -22.15
N THR A 49 19.48 5.84 -22.33
CA THR A 49 18.16 5.62 -22.96
C THR A 49 18.24 4.87 -24.28
N GLU A 50 19.15 5.28 -25.18
CA GLU A 50 19.31 4.65 -26.49
C GLU A 50 19.76 3.19 -26.36
N ILE A 51 20.76 2.93 -25.51
CA ILE A 51 21.28 1.58 -25.29
C ILE A 51 20.26 0.69 -24.59
N ILE A 52 19.53 1.20 -23.60
CA ILE A 52 18.45 0.48 -22.93
C ILE A 52 17.33 0.13 -23.92
N ALA A 53 16.96 1.06 -24.82
CA ALA A 53 15.98 0.80 -25.86
C ALA A 53 16.43 -0.31 -26.82
N LEU A 54 17.70 -0.30 -27.25
CA LEU A 54 18.28 -1.34 -28.08
C LEU A 54 18.28 -2.71 -27.39
N LEU A 55 18.65 -2.76 -26.10
CA LEU A 55 18.67 -4.00 -25.32
C LEU A 55 17.27 -4.56 -25.08
N ASN A 56 16.27 -3.71 -24.91
CA ASN A 56 14.88 -4.12 -24.77
C ASN A 56 14.26 -4.58 -26.10
N ALA A 57 14.73 -4.04 -27.23
CA ALA A 57 14.30 -4.45 -28.57
C ALA A 57 14.99 -5.74 -29.07
N CYS A 58 15.99 -6.24 -28.34
CA CYS A 58 16.77 -7.41 -28.72
C CYS A 58 16.48 -8.62 -27.81
N LYS A 59 16.61 -9.82 -28.37
CA LYS A 59 16.53 -11.06 -27.60
C LYS A 59 17.86 -11.33 -26.92
N LEU A 60 17.92 -11.08 -25.61
CA LEU A 60 19.11 -11.34 -24.80
C LEU A 60 19.48 -12.84 -24.74
N PRO A 61 20.78 -13.19 -24.65
CA PRO A 61 21.24 -14.52 -24.31
C PRO A 61 20.62 -15.07 -23.02
N LYS A 62 20.42 -16.40 -22.96
CA LYS A 62 19.72 -17.07 -21.85
C LYS A 62 20.37 -16.89 -20.48
N HIS A 63 21.66 -16.57 -20.41
CA HIS A 63 22.37 -16.37 -19.15
C HIS A 63 22.14 -14.97 -18.55
N TYR A 64 21.57 -14.03 -19.31
CA TYR A 64 21.10 -12.75 -18.78
C TYR A 64 19.60 -12.83 -18.49
N ALA A 65 19.21 -12.48 -17.25
CA ALA A 65 17.81 -12.41 -16.89
C ALA A 65 17.19 -11.05 -17.28
N SER A 66 18.01 -10.02 -17.39
CA SER A 66 17.61 -8.65 -17.75
C SER A 66 18.74 -7.90 -18.46
N TYR A 67 18.42 -6.77 -19.11
CA TYR A 67 19.43 -5.88 -19.69
C TYR A 67 20.44 -5.37 -18.65
N LYS A 68 20.01 -5.24 -17.38
CA LYS A 68 20.87 -4.82 -16.27
C LYS A 68 22.00 -5.81 -16.01
N ASP A 69 21.77 -7.11 -16.19
CA ASP A 69 22.82 -8.13 -16.03
C ASP A 69 23.91 -7.96 -17.11
N PHE A 70 23.50 -7.66 -18.35
CA PHE A 70 24.41 -7.39 -19.44
C PHE A 70 25.18 -6.08 -19.23
N LEU A 71 24.49 -4.98 -18.92
CA LEU A 71 25.14 -3.69 -18.64
C LEU A 71 26.12 -3.79 -17.47
N ARG A 72 25.76 -4.54 -16.41
CA ARG A 72 26.65 -4.78 -15.27
C ARG A 72 27.94 -5.46 -15.71
N GLU A 73 27.87 -6.49 -16.55
CA GLU A 73 29.07 -7.15 -17.07
C GLU A 73 29.92 -6.19 -17.92
N LYS A 74 29.27 -5.33 -18.72
CA LYS A 74 29.96 -4.34 -19.53
C LYS A 74 30.64 -3.25 -18.69
N PHE A 75 29.97 -2.73 -17.65
CA PHE A 75 30.59 -1.79 -16.71
C PHE A 75 31.74 -2.42 -15.92
N ILE A 76 31.62 -3.67 -15.47
CA ILE A 76 32.70 -4.39 -14.79
C ILE A 76 33.95 -4.46 -15.67
N LYS A 77 33.77 -4.79 -16.96
CA LYS A 77 34.88 -4.87 -17.92
C LYS A 77 35.45 -3.49 -18.25
N HIS A 78 34.59 -2.51 -18.53
CA HIS A 78 35.00 -1.17 -18.96
C HIS A 78 35.76 -0.41 -17.86
N LEU A 79 35.28 -0.49 -16.62
CA LEU A 79 35.87 0.19 -15.47
C LEU A 79 36.86 -0.68 -14.67
N ALA A 80 37.13 -1.90 -15.14
CA ALA A 80 37.98 -2.88 -14.46
C ALA A 80 37.59 -3.09 -12.98
N LEU A 81 36.29 -3.23 -12.71
CA LEU A 81 35.76 -3.33 -11.35
C LEU A 81 36.21 -4.61 -10.64
N GLU A 82 36.53 -4.47 -9.34
CA GLU A 82 36.89 -5.58 -8.47
C GLU A 82 35.67 -6.36 -7.96
N PRO A 83 35.85 -7.60 -7.46
CA PRO A 83 34.73 -8.42 -6.97
C PRO A 83 33.90 -7.83 -5.83
N ASN A 84 34.46 -6.88 -5.08
CA ASN A 84 33.77 -6.20 -3.99
C ASN A 84 33.16 -4.86 -4.40
N ASP A 85 33.35 -4.41 -5.64
CA ASP A 85 32.70 -3.20 -6.14
C ASP A 85 31.20 -3.46 -6.33
N LEU A 86 30.40 -2.41 -6.21
CA LEU A 86 28.95 -2.52 -6.24
C LEU A 86 28.36 -1.60 -7.30
N ILE A 87 27.60 -2.18 -8.23
CA ILE A 87 26.74 -1.45 -9.16
C ILE A 87 25.31 -1.54 -8.64
N ILE A 88 24.66 -0.38 -8.46
CA ILE A 88 23.27 -0.26 -8.01
C ILE A 88 22.48 0.48 -9.09
N PHE A 89 21.49 -0.19 -9.66
CA PHE A 89 20.53 0.45 -10.55
C PHE A 89 19.33 0.91 -9.72
N VAL A 90 19.09 2.21 -9.67
CA VAL A 90 17.94 2.83 -9.00
C VAL A 90 16.98 3.41 -10.03
N GLU A 91 15.78 3.79 -9.61
CA GLU A 91 14.87 4.52 -10.49
C GLU A 91 15.50 5.89 -10.84
N GLY A 92 15.70 6.16 -12.12
CA GLY A 92 16.29 7.42 -12.60
C GLY A 92 17.82 7.49 -12.58
N GLY A 93 18.54 6.43 -12.19
CA GLY A 93 20.00 6.51 -12.11
C GLY A 93 20.76 5.22 -11.81
N ILE A 94 22.08 5.30 -11.91
CA ILE A 94 23.01 4.21 -11.62
C ILE A 94 24.13 4.73 -10.73
N TYR A 95 24.43 3.98 -9.67
CA TYR A 95 25.60 4.20 -8.81
C TYR A 95 26.63 3.08 -9.01
N ILE A 96 27.89 3.46 -9.13
CA ILE A 96 29.03 2.54 -9.18
C ILE A 96 29.96 2.86 -8.02
N LYS A 97 29.91 2.04 -6.97
CA LYS A 97 30.69 2.18 -5.75
C LYS A 97 31.95 1.33 -5.84
N LEU A 98 33.11 1.99 -5.83
CA LEU A 98 34.41 1.34 -5.75
C LEU A 98 34.72 0.96 -4.30
N PHE A 99 35.16 -0.28 -4.08
CA PHE A 99 35.60 -0.77 -2.79
C PHE A 99 36.97 -0.19 -2.47
N PHE A 100 37.14 0.30 -1.25
CA PHE A 100 38.43 0.75 -0.74
C PHE A 100 38.76 0.04 0.57
N LYS A 101 40.06 -0.23 0.76
CA LYS A 101 40.63 -0.73 2.01
C LYS A 101 41.29 0.43 2.75
N LEU A 102 41.05 0.51 4.05
CA LEU A 102 41.82 1.40 4.92
C LEU A 102 43.09 0.67 5.36
N GLU A 103 44.21 1.39 5.40
CA GLU A 103 45.42 0.88 6.01
C GLU A 103 45.20 0.79 7.53
N THR A 104 45.09 -0.45 8.04
CA THR A 104 45.07 -0.72 9.48
C THR A 104 46.48 -0.97 9.96
N ASN A 105 47.00 -0.07 10.80
CA ASN A 105 48.22 -0.33 11.56
C ASN A 105 47.93 -1.45 12.57
N GLU A 106 48.66 -2.56 12.48
CA GLU A 106 48.42 -3.80 13.24
C GLU A 106 48.48 -3.61 14.77
N GLU A 107 49.11 -2.53 15.24
CA GLU A 107 49.23 -2.17 16.66
C GLU A 107 47.93 -1.60 17.29
N GLU A 108 46.91 -1.25 16.50
CA GLU A 108 45.69 -0.56 16.98
C GLU A 108 44.45 -1.48 17.11
N SER A 109 44.63 -2.80 17.16
CA SER A 109 43.61 -3.76 16.67
C SER A 109 42.52 -4.25 17.64
N ALA A 110 42.38 -3.73 18.86
CA ALA A 110 41.39 -4.27 19.81
C ALA A 110 40.13 -3.40 20.05
N GLU A 111 40.21 -2.07 19.95
CA GLU A 111 39.15 -1.18 20.49
C GLU A 111 38.48 -0.21 19.50
N ARG A 112 38.97 -0.07 18.26
CA ARG A 112 38.49 0.98 17.35
C ARG A 112 37.26 0.57 16.53
N ARG A 113 36.10 0.48 17.19
CA ARG A 113 34.80 0.51 16.49
C ARG A 113 34.71 1.77 15.62
N ALA A 114 34.04 1.69 14.47
CA ALA A 114 33.86 2.83 13.56
C ALA A 114 35.18 3.55 13.20
N CYS A 115 36.25 2.77 12.94
CA CYS A 115 37.57 3.28 12.58
C CYS A 115 38.22 4.19 13.64
N GLY A 116 37.78 4.11 14.90
CA GLY A 116 38.35 4.87 16.03
C GLY A 116 37.85 6.30 16.14
N ILE A 117 36.71 6.60 15.53
CA ILE A 117 36.04 7.89 15.66
C ILE A 117 35.12 7.85 16.88
N GLU A 118 35.17 8.89 17.69
CA GLU A 118 34.37 8.99 18.92
C GLU A 118 32.86 8.94 18.62
N PRO A 119 32.06 8.20 19.41
CA PRO A 119 30.61 8.07 19.21
C PRO A 119 29.87 9.41 19.19
N GLU A 120 30.29 10.39 20.00
CA GLU A 120 29.69 11.72 20.04
C GLU A 120 29.85 12.47 18.72
N THR A 121 31.01 12.31 18.07
CA THR A 121 31.28 12.89 16.74
C THR A 121 30.38 12.24 15.68
N LEU A 122 30.23 10.92 15.72
CA LEU A 122 29.39 10.17 14.78
C LEU A 122 27.90 10.50 14.95
N GLU A 123 27.45 10.67 16.20
CA GLU A 123 26.10 11.12 16.52
C GLU A 123 25.88 12.57 16.06
N ALA A 124 26.90 13.45 16.19
CA ALA A 124 26.84 14.81 15.65
C ALA A 124 26.71 14.82 14.13
N TYR A 125 27.49 14.00 13.41
CA TYR A 125 27.34 13.82 11.96
C TYR A 125 25.96 13.31 11.58
N LYS A 126 25.41 12.32 12.31
CA LYS A 126 24.05 11.82 12.09
C LYS A 126 23.03 12.93 12.20
N ARG A 127 23.08 13.74 13.26
CA ARG A 127 22.12 14.85 13.46
C ARG A 127 22.28 15.96 12.43
N GLN A 128 23.52 16.23 12.00
CA GLN A 128 23.82 17.28 11.04
C GLN A 128 23.39 16.91 9.62
N PHE A 129 23.76 15.72 9.16
CA PHE A 129 23.57 15.32 7.76
C PHE A 129 22.29 14.55 7.51
N PHE A 130 21.72 13.92 8.54
CA PHE A 130 20.49 13.12 8.43
C PHE A 130 19.48 13.51 9.51
N PRO A 131 18.95 14.75 9.50
CA PRO A 131 17.87 15.13 10.40
C PRO A 131 16.68 14.19 10.20
N ASN A 132 15.91 13.94 11.26
CA ASN A 132 14.70 13.08 11.22
C ASN A 132 14.93 11.64 10.70
N ASP A 133 16.13 11.09 10.89
CA ASP A 133 16.49 9.74 10.46
C ASP A 133 16.37 9.50 8.94
N GLU A 134 16.58 10.53 8.12
CA GLU A 134 16.53 10.42 6.65
C GLU A 134 17.44 9.32 6.08
N HIS A 135 18.59 9.05 6.73
CA HIS A 135 19.48 7.94 6.39
C HIS A 135 18.76 6.58 6.32
N LYS A 136 17.75 6.34 7.17
CA LYS A 136 16.97 5.09 7.15
C LYS A 136 16.25 4.93 5.82
N GLN A 137 15.49 5.94 5.42
CA GLN A 137 14.73 5.91 4.17
C GLN A 137 15.65 5.72 2.97
N ASN A 138 16.78 6.42 2.94
CA ASN A 138 17.73 6.36 1.83
C ASN A 138 18.45 5.01 1.75
N ILE A 139 18.87 4.44 2.89
CA ILE A 139 19.49 3.12 2.95
C ILE A 139 18.48 2.03 2.54
N PHE A 140 17.24 2.09 3.05
CA PHE A 140 16.19 1.12 2.67
C PHE A 140 15.78 1.24 1.20
N GLY A 141 15.78 2.46 0.65
CA GLY A 141 15.56 2.70 -0.79
C GLY A 141 16.58 1.97 -1.65
N LEU A 142 17.87 2.08 -1.33
CA LEU A 142 18.92 1.34 -2.06
C LEU A 142 18.90 -0.16 -1.75
N LEU A 143 18.54 -0.56 -0.53
CA LEU A 143 18.51 -1.97 -0.12
C LEU A 143 17.58 -2.78 -1.04
N HIS A 144 16.43 -2.24 -1.42
CA HIS A 144 15.49 -2.92 -2.31
C HIS A 144 16.14 -3.31 -3.65
N CYS A 145 16.80 -2.37 -4.31
CA CYS A 145 17.54 -2.61 -5.55
C CYS A 145 18.66 -3.64 -5.35
N VAL A 146 19.36 -3.56 -4.22
CA VAL A 146 20.46 -4.47 -3.88
C VAL A 146 19.97 -5.89 -3.64
N ILE A 147 18.80 -6.08 -3.00
CA ILE A 147 18.18 -7.40 -2.78
C ILE A 147 17.78 -8.03 -4.11
N GLU A 148 17.10 -7.28 -4.97
CA GLU A 148 16.61 -7.80 -6.24
C GLU A 148 17.74 -8.20 -7.19
N GLU A 149 18.86 -7.49 -7.15
CA GLU A 149 19.92 -7.63 -8.13
C GLU A 149 21.15 -8.38 -7.62
N THR A 150 21.74 -7.91 -6.52
CA THR A 150 23.06 -8.36 -6.01
C THR A 150 22.91 -9.47 -4.98
N LEU A 151 22.00 -9.31 -4.01
CA LEU A 151 21.76 -10.26 -2.92
C LEU A 151 20.61 -11.24 -3.21
N SER A 152 20.22 -11.34 -4.48
CA SER A 152 19.06 -12.12 -4.90
C SER A 152 19.27 -13.63 -4.68
N PHE A 153 18.38 -14.24 -3.90
CA PHE A 153 18.35 -15.70 -3.72
C PHE A 153 18.14 -16.46 -5.04
N ARG A 154 17.69 -15.79 -6.10
CA ARG A 154 17.52 -16.38 -7.44
C ARG A 154 18.85 -16.62 -8.15
N LYS A 155 19.86 -15.78 -7.84
CA LYS A 155 21.19 -15.81 -8.44
C LYS A 155 22.22 -16.43 -7.50
N LEU A 156 21.99 -16.36 -6.19
CA LEU A 156 22.97 -16.76 -5.18
C LEU A 156 22.62 -18.09 -4.51
N THR A 157 23.66 -18.87 -4.21
CA THR A 157 23.57 -19.93 -3.21
C THR A 157 23.68 -19.34 -1.80
N PRO A 158 23.17 -20.02 -0.75
CA PRO A 158 23.32 -19.58 0.63
C PRO A 158 24.78 -19.34 1.06
N ALA A 159 25.70 -20.19 0.60
CA ALA A 159 27.13 -20.02 0.87
C ALA A 159 27.71 -18.76 0.19
N HIS A 160 27.29 -18.48 -1.05
CA HIS A 160 27.72 -17.26 -1.73
C HIS A 160 27.12 -16.01 -1.08
N PHE A 161 25.83 -16.04 -0.72
CA PHE A 161 25.18 -14.96 0.03
C PHE A 161 25.97 -14.62 1.30
N LYS A 162 26.30 -15.63 2.12
CA LYS A 162 27.09 -15.48 3.36
C LYS A 162 28.46 -14.82 3.13
N ARG A 163 29.05 -14.98 1.95
CA ARG A 163 30.36 -14.38 1.60
C ARG A 163 30.24 -12.90 1.24
N ILE A 164 29.16 -12.50 0.56
CA ILE A 164 29.07 -11.16 -0.07
C ILE A 164 28.13 -10.18 0.63
N PHE A 165 27.23 -10.63 1.52
CA PHE A 165 26.21 -9.74 2.09
C PHE A 165 26.81 -8.60 2.92
N ILE A 166 27.82 -8.86 3.76
CA ILE A 166 28.45 -7.80 4.58
C ILE A 166 29.11 -6.74 3.69
N PRO A 167 30.05 -7.08 2.77
CA PRO A 167 30.62 -6.09 1.85
C PRO A 167 29.56 -5.31 1.08
N THR A 168 28.51 -5.99 0.62
CA THR A 168 27.43 -5.35 -0.12
C THR A 168 26.68 -4.32 0.75
N LEU A 169 26.29 -4.69 1.97
CA LEU A 169 25.60 -3.75 2.88
C LEU A 169 26.48 -2.57 3.27
N VAL A 170 27.78 -2.78 3.48
CA VAL A 170 28.74 -1.71 3.73
C VAL A 170 28.75 -0.74 2.54
N ASN A 171 28.93 -1.23 1.32
CA ASN A 171 28.94 -0.40 0.12
C ASN A 171 27.60 0.33 -0.12
N THR A 172 26.47 -0.30 0.20
CA THR A 172 25.15 0.34 0.14
C THR A 172 25.09 1.54 1.08
N VAL A 173 25.50 1.38 2.35
CA VAL A 173 25.49 2.46 3.32
C VAL A 173 26.54 3.53 2.97
N GLU A 174 27.71 3.15 2.49
CA GLU A 174 28.72 4.09 1.99
C GLU A 174 28.21 4.93 0.83
N THR A 175 27.43 4.32 -0.09
CA THR A 175 26.83 5.06 -1.21
C THR A 175 25.94 6.19 -0.69
N VAL A 176 25.13 5.94 0.34
CA VAL A 176 24.30 6.98 0.98
C VAL A 176 25.17 8.02 1.68
N VAL A 177 26.17 7.60 2.46
CA VAL A 177 27.06 8.54 3.17
C VAL A 177 27.79 9.45 2.18
N ILE A 178 28.37 8.90 1.13
CA ILE A 178 29.12 9.69 0.13
C ILE A 178 28.20 10.61 -0.66
N SER A 179 27.02 10.13 -1.08
CA SER A 179 26.12 10.94 -1.92
C SER A 179 25.41 12.07 -1.16
N GLN A 180 25.32 11.99 0.16
CA GLN A 180 24.50 12.91 0.97
C GLN A 180 25.28 13.68 2.04
N THR A 181 26.60 13.48 2.11
CA THR A 181 27.45 14.22 3.04
C THR A 181 28.66 14.81 2.33
N PRO A 182 29.22 15.92 2.82
CA PRO A 182 30.44 16.51 2.28
C PRO A 182 31.72 15.83 2.82
N LEU A 183 31.63 14.60 3.33
CA LEU A 183 32.78 13.89 3.88
C LEU A 183 33.68 13.39 2.75
N GLU A 184 34.96 13.76 2.78
CA GLU A 184 35.96 13.34 1.77
C GLU A 184 36.93 12.28 2.31
N ASP A 185 37.22 12.32 3.62
CA ASP A 185 38.16 11.37 4.23
C ASP A 185 37.55 9.96 4.30
N LEU A 186 38.20 9.01 3.62
CA LEU A 186 37.78 7.61 3.53
C LEU A 186 37.63 6.95 4.90
N LYS A 187 38.50 7.31 5.87
CA LYS A 187 38.43 6.77 7.22
C LYS A 187 37.17 7.26 7.93
N THR A 188 36.83 8.54 7.77
CA THR A 188 35.62 9.17 8.32
C THR A 188 34.36 8.61 7.69
N ILE A 189 34.33 8.47 6.35
CA ILE A 189 33.23 7.83 5.63
C ILE A 189 33.00 6.42 6.17
N ARG A 190 34.03 5.56 6.18
CA ARG A 190 33.93 4.17 6.66
C ARG A 190 33.49 4.09 8.13
N GLY A 191 34.03 4.95 8.99
CA GLY A 191 33.65 5.00 10.38
C GLY A 191 32.17 5.35 10.56
N PHE A 192 31.69 6.36 9.83
CA PHE A 192 30.29 6.76 9.86
C PHE A 192 29.36 5.70 9.25
N THR A 193 29.76 5.08 8.16
CA THR A 193 29.06 3.92 7.57
C THR A 193 28.89 2.80 8.60
N PHE A 194 29.96 2.40 9.31
CA PHE A 194 29.84 1.34 10.31
C PHE A 194 28.97 1.72 11.50
N TYR A 195 28.95 3.00 11.86
CA TYR A 195 28.07 3.52 12.89
C TYR A 195 26.59 3.38 12.48
N LEU A 196 26.23 3.86 11.29
CA LEU A 196 24.86 3.75 10.74
C LEU A 196 24.46 2.30 10.47
N LEU A 197 25.36 1.52 9.87
CA LEU A 197 25.10 0.11 9.56
C LEU A 197 24.81 -0.68 10.84
N ARG A 198 25.51 -0.42 11.95
CA ARG A 198 25.23 -1.09 13.22
C ARG A 198 23.85 -0.74 13.77
N GLU A 199 23.40 0.51 13.62
CA GLU A 199 22.05 0.92 14.03
C GLU A 199 20.98 0.14 13.25
N LEU A 200 21.19 -0.06 11.94
CA LEU A 200 20.17 -0.63 11.05
C LEU A 200 20.35 -2.12 10.74
N PHE A 201 21.45 -2.75 11.16
CA PHE A 201 21.84 -4.07 10.68
C PHE A 201 20.73 -5.12 10.82
N ASP A 202 20.11 -5.18 11.99
CA ASP A 202 19.04 -6.14 12.27
C ASP A 202 17.81 -5.89 11.39
N ASP A 203 17.45 -4.63 11.15
CA ASP A 203 16.32 -4.25 10.31
C ASP A 203 16.61 -4.54 8.82
N LEU A 204 17.83 -4.31 8.34
CA LEU A 204 18.25 -4.65 6.97
C LEU A 204 18.17 -6.17 6.75
N MET A 205 18.69 -6.96 7.70
CA MET A 205 18.65 -8.42 7.63
C MET A 205 17.23 -8.97 7.77
N LEU A 206 16.40 -8.32 8.58
CA LEU A 206 14.98 -8.64 8.68
C LEU A 206 14.28 -8.42 7.33
N HIS A 207 14.58 -7.32 6.64
CA HIS A 207 14.00 -7.02 5.33
C HIS A 207 14.41 -8.05 4.26
N ILE A 208 15.69 -8.46 4.24
CA ILE A 208 16.17 -9.54 3.36
C ILE A 208 15.44 -10.85 3.67
N ALA A 209 15.28 -11.21 4.94
CA ALA A 209 14.55 -12.42 5.34
C ALA A 209 13.08 -12.36 4.93
N GLN A 210 12.44 -11.19 5.06
CA GLN A 210 11.07 -10.95 4.64
C GLN A 210 10.89 -11.17 3.14
N ASP A 211 11.81 -10.67 2.31
CA ASP A 211 11.79 -10.87 0.86
C ASP A 211 11.85 -12.36 0.47
N ILE A 212 12.83 -13.08 1.03
CA ILE A 212 12.98 -14.52 0.78
C ILE A 212 11.73 -15.28 1.20
N LEU A 213 11.19 -15.00 2.39
CA LEU A 213 9.99 -15.65 2.90
C LEU A 213 8.77 -15.32 2.03
N PHE A 214 8.61 -14.07 1.61
CA PHE A 214 7.54 -13.65 0.71
C PHE A 214 7.53 -14.51 -0.57
N HIS A 215 8.67 -14.60 -1.26
CA HIS A 215 8.80 -15.42 -2.46
C HIS A 215 8.59 -16.92 -2.18
N PHE A 216 9.10 -17.41 -1.06
CA PHE A 216 8.88 -18.80 -0.62
C PHE A 216 7.39 -19.11 -0.41
N SER A 217 6.63 -18.21 0.23
CA SER A 217 5.19 -18.41 0.45
C SER A 217 4.37 -18.42 -0.84
N ASN A 218 4.86 -17.73 -1.87
CA ASN A 218 4.27 -17.71 -3.20
C ASN A 218 4.71 -18.90 -4.08
N GLY A 219 5.52 -19.82 -3.54
CA GLY A 219 5.92 -21.04 -4.23
C GLY A 219 7.04 -20.85 -5.26
N ASP A 220 7.84 -19.79 -5.13
CA ASP A 220 9.03 -19.59 -5.97
C ASP A 220 10.02 -20.76 -5.76
N LYS A 221 10.31 -21.51 -6.82
CA LYS A 221 11.19 -22.69 -6.77
C LYS A 221 12.59 -22.34 -6.26
N LYS A 222 13.11 -21.15 -6.61
CA LYS A 222 14.44 -20.71 -6.18
C LYS A 222 14.47 -20.33 -4.71
N ALA A 223 13.40 -19.72 -4.19
CA ALA A 223 13.30 -19.44 -2.76
C ALA A 223 13.20 -20.75 -1.95
N ILE A 224 12.46 -21.75 -2.45
CA ILE A 224 12.37 -23.09 -1.83
C ILE A 224 13.75 -23.76 -1.81
N GLU A 225 14.45 -23.76 -2.95
CA GLU A 225 15.81 -24.31 -3.08
C GLU A 225 16.77 -23.62 -2.10
N PHE A 226 16.76 -22.28 -2.06
CA PHE A 226 17.60 -21.49 -1.17
C PHE A 226 17.35 -21.82 0.31
N LEU A 227 16.08 -21.86 0.74
CA LEU A 227 15.73 -22.16 2.12
C LEU A 227 15.98 -23.63 2.51
N SER A 228 16.00 -24.56 1.55
CA SER A 228 16.25 -25.98 1.82
C SER A 228 17.64 -26.26 2.42
N ALA A 229 18.61 -25.38 2.17
CA ALA A 229 19.95 -25.46 2.77
C ALA A 229 19.96 -25.19 4.29
N PHE A 230 18.87 -24.64 4.84
CA PHE A 230 18.72 -24.35 6.26
C PHE A 230 17.89 -25.41 6.99
N SER A 231 18.02 -26.67 6.56
CA SER A 231 17.28 -27.81 7.09
C SER A 231 17.83 -28.27 8.45
N VAL A 232 16.93 -28.88 9.24
CA VAL A 232 17.26 -29.59 10.48
C VAL A 232 18.02 -30.90 10.21
N HIS A 233 17.88 -31.44 9.00
CA HIS A 233 18.51 -32.69 8.58
C HIS A 233 19.65 -32.41 7.59
N GLU A 234 20.60 -33.34 7.50
CA GLU A 234 21.60 -33.33 6.44
C GLU A 234 20.89 -33.41 5.08
N THR A 235 21.27 -32.54 4.15
CA THR A 235 20.67 -32.49 2.82
C THR A 235 21.72 -32.78 1.76
N ILE A 236 21.30 -33.40 0.66
CA ILE A 236 22.16 -33.66 -0.51
C ILE A 236 21.63 -32.79 -1.64
N ASP A 237 22.48 -31.93 -2.19
CA ASP A 237 22.10 -31.08 -3.32
C ASP A 237 22.00 -31.89 -4.64
N SER A 238 21.51 -31.25 -5.71
CA SER A 238 21.39 -31.87 -7.03
C SER A 238 22.72 -32.32 -7.64
N ASN A 239 23.84 -31.86 -7.09
CA ASN A 239 25.19 -32.18 -7.52
C ASN A 239 25.84 -33.27 -6.64
N GLY A 240 25.12 -33.80 -5.65
CA GLY A 240 25.60 -34.84 -4.75
C GLY A 240 26.40 -34.34 -3.54
N ASN A 241 26.51 -33.04 -3.31
CA ASN A 241 27.23 -32.50 -2.15
C ASN A 241 26.36 -32.59 -0.90
N ARG A 242 26.97 -33.03 0.20
CA ARG A 242 26.34 -33.12 1.52
C ARG A 242 26.46 -31.79 2.26
N HIS A 243 25.33 -31.25 2.67
CA HIS A 243 25.23 -30.03 3.47
C HIS A 243 24.86 -30.38 4.90
N LYS A 244 25.68 -29.93 5.85
CA LYS A 244 25.43 -30.13 7.29
C LYS A 244 24.14 -29.40 7.70
N PRO A 245 23.43 -29.92 8.73
CA PRO A 245 22.27 -29.23 9.29
C PRO A 245 22.61 -27.79 9.69
N ASN A 246 21.79 -26.84 9.24
CA ASN A 246 21.87 -25.43 9.62
C ASN A 246 20.45 -24.89 9.86
N PRO A 247 19.77 -25.38 10.91
CA PRO A 247 18.35 -25.11 11.11
C PRO A 247 18.07 -23.64 11.39
N ILE A 248 16.90 -23.17 10.95
CA ILE A 248 16.37 -21.86 11.34
C ILE A 248 15.90 -21.94 12.80
N LEU A 249 16.65 -21.32 13.71
CA LEU A 249 16.38 -21.35 15.15
C LEU A 249 15.80 -20.02 15.64
N ASP A 250 14.71 -20.08 16.39
CA ASP A 250 14.20 -18.90 17.08
C ASP A 250 14.89 -18.61 18.42
N GLU A 251 14.45 -17.56 19.10
CA GLU A 251 14.96 -17.12 20.40
C GLU A 251 14.82 -18.20 21.50
N SER A 252 13.93 -19.18 21.32
CA SER A 252 13.73 -20.29 22.26
C SER A 252 14.54 -21.54 21.87
N ASN A 253 15.44 -21.43 20.89
CA ASN A 253 16.14 -22.54 20.23
C ASN A 253 15.18 -23.57 19.60
N HIS A 254 13.96 -23.16 19.27
CA HIS A 254 13.05 -24.01 18.51
C HIS A 254 13.43 -23.99 17.03
N ALA A 255 13.61 -25.17 16.45
CA ALA A 255 13.94 -25.35 15.05
C ALA A 255 12.69 -25.28 14.16
N TRP A 256 12.65 -24.30 13.28
CA TRP A 256 11.59 -24.12 12.30
C TRP A 256 11.86 -25.00 11.08
N ASN A 257 10.96 -25.93 10.82
CA ASN A 257 10.99 -26.71 9.60
C ASN A 257 10.30 -25.96 8.45
N ILE A 258 10.75 -26.21 7.22
CA ILE A 258 10.28 -25.54 6.00
C ILE A 258 8.75 -25.71 5.79
N THR A 259 8.21 -26.88 6.14
CA THR A 259 6.77 -27.18 6.01
C THR A 259 5.92 -26.34 6.96
N THR A 260 6.35 -26.19 8.21
CA THR A 260 5.70 -25.39 9.25
C THR A 260 5.83 -23.92 8.91
N ILE A 261 7.00 -23.45 8.47
CA ILE A 261 7.18 -22.08 7.96
C ILE A 261 6.15 -21.80 6.86
N ARG A 262 6.05 -22.68 5.85
CA ARG A 262 5.09 -22.51 4.75
C ARG A 262 3.65 -22.49 5.22
N SER A 263 3.28 -23.41 6.13
CA SER A 263 1.94 -23.49 6.70
C SER A 263 1.58 -22.21 7.46
N THR A 264 2.45 -21.75 8.36
CA THR A 264 2.26 -20.52 9.14
C THR A 264 2.14 -19.30 8.24
N MET A 265 3.01 -19.18 7.21
CA MET A 265 2.93 -18.09 6.24
C MET A 265 1.63 -18.10 5.45
N LEU A 266 1.16 -19.26 4.99
CA LEU A 266 -0.09 -19.38 4.26
C LEU A 266 -1.30 -19.06 5.14
N GLN A 267 -1.28 -19.50 6.40
CA GLN A 267 -2.31 -19.16 7.39
C GLN A 267 -2.35 -17.67 7.67
N HIS A 268 -1.19 -17.05 7.89
CA HIS A 268 -1.07 -15.60 8.09
C HIS A 268 -1.61 -14.83 6.87
N LYS A 269 -1.19 -15.19 5.64
CA LYS A 269 -1.69 -14.58 4.40
C LYS A 269 -3.21 -14.70 4.27
N LYS A 270 -3.78 -15.89 4.51
CA LYS A 270 -5.23 -16.12 4.45
C LYS A 270 -5.98 -15.32 5.52
N ALA A 271 -5.45 -15.25 6.74
CA ALA A 271 -6.05 -14.49 7.84
C ALA A 271 -6.08 -12.99 7.52
N LYS A 272 -4.97 -12.41 7.02
CA LYS A 272 -4.91 -11.00 6.62
C LYS A 272 -5.86 -10.70 5.45
N GLN A 273 -5.92 -11.57 4.44
CA GLN A 273 -6.84 -11.40 3.31
C GLN A 273 -8.31 -11.44 3.76
N ALA A 274 -8.68 -12.44 4.58
CA ALA A 274 -10.03 -12.55 5.09
C ALA A 274 -10.44 -11.32 5.91
N LEU A 275 -9.52 -10.79 6.73
CA LEU A 275 -9.74 -9.57 7.51
C LEU A 275 -9.92 -8.34 6.62
N TYR A 276 -9.10 -8.19 5.58
CA TYR A 276 -9.25 -7.15 4.57
C TYR A 276 -10.60 -7.20 3.86
N ASP A 277 -11.01 -8.38 3.38
CA ASP A 277 -12.29 -8.57 2.70
C ASP A 277 -13.48 -8.24 3.62
N LYS A 278 -13.39 -8.61 4.90
CA LYS A 278 -14.41 -8.28 5.91
C LYS A 278 -14.47 -6.78 6.21
N LYS A 279 -13.33 -6.09 6.27
CA LYS A 279 -13.28 -4.62 6.41
C LYS A 279 -13.95 -3.93 5.22
N ASN A 280 -13.68 -4.39 4.00
CA ASN A 280 -14.34 -3.88 2.80
C ASN A 280 -15.85 -4.13 2.80
N ALA A 281 -16.28 -5.32 3.23
CA ALA A 281 -17.70 -5.62 3.39
C ALA A 281 -18.37 -4.69 4.42
N LEU A 282 -17.69 -4.39 5.53
CA LEU A 282 -18.16 -3.45 6.56
C LEU A 282 -18.35 -2.04 6.00
N ILE A 283 -17.42 -1.56 5.17
CA ILE A 283 -17.53 -0.25 4.48
C ILE A 283 -18.78 -0.23 3.59
N THR A 284 -19.02 -1.29 2.83
CA THR A 284 -20.21 -1.40 1.97
C THR A 284 -21.50 -1.43 2.78
N MET A 285 -21.52 -2.15 3.92
CA MET A 285 -22.67 -2.14 4.84
C MET A 285 -22.94 -0.76 5.41
N LYS A 286 -21.89 -0.01 5.78
CA LYS A 286 -22.02 1.37 6.28
C LYS A 286 -22.65 2.29 5.24
N LYS A 287 -22.16 2.25 3.99
CA LYS A 287 -22.72 3.02 2.89
C LYS A 287 -24.20 2.70 2.66
N LYS A 288 -24.56 1.42 2.67
CA LYS A 288 -25.96 1.00 2.54
C LYS A 288 -26.84 1.54 3.68
N LEU A 289 -26.35 1.50 4.91
CA LEU A 289 -27.05 2.07 6.06
C LEU A 289 -27.25 3.59 5.92
N GLU A 290 -26.25 4.32 5.43
CA GLU A 290 -26.35 5.76 5.18
C GLU A 290 -27.43 6.06 4.12
N THR A 291 -27.48 5.30 3.03
CA THR A 291 -28.55 5.42 2.01
C THR A 291 -29.92 5.13 2.61
N LEU A 292 -30.09 4.04 3.36
CA LEU A 292 -31.37 3.71 3.98
C LEU A 292 -31.87 4.78 4.96
N LYS A 293 -30.95 5.39 5.73
CA LYS A 293 -31.27 6.50 6.64
C LYS A 293 -31.66 7.78 5.89
N LEU A 294 -31.06 8.03 4.73
CA LEU A 294 -31.45 9.14 3.88
C LEU A 294 -32.87 8.93 3.32
N ASP A 295 -33.17 7.75 2.77
CA ASP A 295 -34.52 7.40 2.31
C ASP A 295 -35.56 7.52 3.43
N GLN A 296 -35.22 7.05 4.64
CA GLN A 296 -36.10 7.14 5.82
C GLN A 296 -36.43 8.61 6.15
N LYS A 297 -35.43 9.50 6.07
CA LYS A 297 -35.62 10.94 6.30
C LYS A 297 -36.55 11.57 5.27
N GLU A 298 -36.43 11.18 4.00
CA GLU A 298 -37.32 11.64 2.92
C GLU A 298 -38.77 11.17 3.15
N ILE A 299 -38.98 9.89 3.48
CA ILE A 299 -40.31 9.33 3.78
C ILE A 299 -40.91 10.02 5.03
N LEU A 300 -40.09 10.29 6.05
CA LEU A 300 -40.53 10.99 7.25
C LEU A 300 -40.97 12.43 6.94
N GLN A 301 -40.25 13.13 6.05
CA GLN A 301 -40.65 14.46 5.59
C GLN A 301 -41.98 14.40 4.83
N GLU A 302 -42.17 13.46 3.90
CA GLU A 302 -43.43 13.24 3.18
C GLU A 302 -44.59 13.00 4.16
N PHE A 303 -44.38 12.15 5.17
CA PHE A 303 -45.37 11.88 6.21
C PHE A 303 -45.77 13.12 7.00
N ASN A 304 -44.79 13.94 7.42
CA ASN A 304 -45.04 15.17 8.15
C ASN A 304 -45.83 16.19 7.31
N VAL A 305 -45.56 16.28 6.01
CA VAL A 305 -46.32 17.14 5.08
C VAL A 305 -47.78 16.68 5.00
N LEU A 306 -48.02 15.37 4.86
CA LEU A 306 -49.39 14.82 4.83
C LEU A 306 -50.14 15.06 6.15
N GLN A 307 -49.46 14.96 7.30
CA GLN A 307 -50.06 15.30 8.59
C GLN A 307 -50.45 16.78 8.67
N ASN A 308 -49.57 17.69 8.25
CA ASN A 308 -49.86 19.14 8.24
C ASN A 308 -51.04 19.49 7.32
N ILE A 309 -51.12 18.86 6.14
CA ILE A 309 -52.26 19.02 5.21
C ILE A 309 -53.54 18.53 5.88
N THR A 310 -53.50 17.35 6.52
CA THR A 310 -54.66 16.78 7.21
C THR A 310 -55.16 17.72 8.30
N GLN A 311 -54.26 18.26 9.13
CA GLN A 311 -54.59 19.23 10.17
C GLN A 311 -55.21 20.52 9.60
N THR A 312 -54.66 21.03 8.49
CA THR A 312 -55.21 22.22 7.81
C THR A 312 -56.63 21.98 7.30
N ILE A 313 -56.91 20.78 6.76
CA ILE A 313 -58.26 20.40 6.32
C ILE A 313 -59.21 20.32 7.52
N GLU A 314 -58.77 19.74 8.63
CA GLU A 314 -59.56 19.67 9.87
C GLU A 314 -59.93 21.05 10.40
N GLU A 315 -58.99 22.00 10.41
CA GLU A 315 -59.25 23.38 10.80
C GLU A 315 -60.30 24.07 9.91
N LYS A 316 -60.23 23.85 8.59
CA LYS A 316 -61.21 24.38 7.62
C LYS A 316 -62.62 23.80 7.85
N ILE A 317 -62.72 22.50 8.09
CA ILE A 317 -64.01 21.85 8.42
C ILE A 317 -64.57 22.44 9.71
N LEU A 318 -63.74 22.60 10.73
CA LEU A 318 -64.13 23.17 12.02
C LEU A 318 -64.59 24.63 11.89
N GLN A 319 -63.96 25.41 11.01
CA GLN A 319 -64.40 26.77 10.69
C GLN A 319 -65.75 26.80 9.95
N ILE A 320 -65.99 25.87 9.02
CA ILE A 320 -67.29 25.71 8.36
C ILE A 320 -68.37 25.39 9.39
N HIS A 321 -68.13 24.42 10.28
CA HIS A 321 -69.06 24.05 11.35
C HIS A 321 -69.44 25.24 12.22
N ARG A 322 -68.45 26.00 12.71
CA ARG A 322 -68.68 27.23 13.48
C ARG A 322 -69.50 28.27 12.72
N THR A 323 -69.30 28.38 11.41
CA THR A 323 -70.02 29.34 10.57
C THR A 323 -71.46 28.92 10.36
N ILE A 324 -71.71 27.63 10.12
CA ILE A 324 -73.05 27.06 9.99
C ILE A 324 -73.84 27.26 11.29
N THR A 325 -73.27 26.92 12.45
CA THR A 325 -73.93 27.14 13.75
C THR A 325 -74.35 28.60 13.96
N LYS A 326 -73.48 29.56 13.65
CA LYS A 326 -73.81 30.99 13.74
C LYS A 326 -74.93 31.42 12.78
N LEU A 327 -74.98 30.83 11.58
CA LEU A 327 -76.02 31.12 10.60
C LEU A 327 -77.37 30.54 11.05
N GLU A 328 -77.38 29.35 11.65
CA GLU A 328 -78.57 28.71 12.20
C GLU A 328 -79.16 29.47 13.39
N GLU A 329 -78.31 30.10 14.22
CA GLU A 329 -78.73 30.96 15.34
C GLU A 329 -79.26 32.34 14.89
N SER A 330 -79.07 32.72 13.61
CA SER A 330 -79.51 34.01 13.07
C SER A 330 -80.93 33.97 12.49
N ASN A 331 -81.73 34.98 12.82
CA ASN A 331 -83.10 35.17 12.29
C ASN A 331 -83.15 35.96 10.97
N ALA A 332 -82.01 36.34 10.39
CA ALA A 332 -81.97 37.11 9.14
C ALA A 332 -82.24 36.23 7.90
N GLU A 333 -83.05 36.71 6.96
CA GLU A 333 -83.32 36.01 5.68
C GLU A 333 -82.10 36.07 4.73
N GLU A 334 -81.35 37.18 4.78
CA GLU A 334 -80.12 37.42 4.01
C GLU A 334 -78.96 37.81 4.93
N VAL A 335 -77.74 37.42 4.56
CA VAL A 335 -76.54 37.62 5.37
C VAL A 335 -75.39 38.08 4.50
N THR A 336 -74.65 39.08 4.96
CA THR A 336 -73.42 39.54 4.31
C THR A 336 -72.30 38.54 4.63
N PHE A 337 -71.76 37.91 3.60
CA PHE A 337 -70.69 36.92 3.72
C PHE A 337 -69.46 37.37 2.95
N SER A 338 -68.32 37.42 3.63
CA SER A 338 -67.02 37.73 3.03
C SER A 338 -66.29 36.44 2.67
N GLU A 339 -66.05 36.24 1.38
CA GLU A 339 -65.28 35.11 0.88
C GLU A 339 -64.10 35.63 0.05
N ASN A 340 -62.86 35.27 0.42
CA ASN A 340 -61.63 35.74 -0.25
C ASN A 340 -61.52 37.28 -0.35
N GLY A 341 -62.06 38.01 0.64
CA GLY A 341 -62.02 39.47 0.69
C GLY A 341 -63.12 40.17 -0.11
N VAL A 342 -64.07 39.43 -0.70
CA VAL A 342 -65.23 39.99 -1.40
C VAL A 342 -66.48 39.78 -0.55
N GLU A 343 -67.13 40.87 -0.15
CA GLU A 343 -68.39 40.84 0.57
C GLU A 343 -69.57 40.71 -0.40
N THR A 344 -70.44 39.74 -0.14
CA THR A 344 -71.63 39.47 -0.94
C THR A 344 -72.83 39.24 -0.02
N VAL A 345 -73.99 39.76 -0.38
CA VAL A 345 -75.25 39.48 0.32
C VAL A 345 -75.85 38.22 -0.29
N ILE A 346 -76.07 37.20 0.54
CA ILE A 346 -76.54 35.87 0.09
C ILE A 346 -77.71 35.43 0.98
N PRO A 347 -78.78 34.83 0.42
CA PRO A 347 -79.83 34.21 1.21
C PRO A 347 -79.26 33.14 2.16
N ARG A 348 -79.66 33.18 3.43
CA ARG A 348 -79.10 32.33 4.50
C ARG A 348 -79.09 30.84 4.15
N ASN A 349 -80.23 30.33 3.68
CA ASN A 349 -80.39 28.91 3.35
C ASN A 349 -79.52 28.48 2.16
N VAL A 350 -79.28 29.39 1.20
CA VAL A 350 -78.39 29.15 0.05
C VAL A 350 -76.93 29.11 0.51
N LEU A 351 -76.53 30.00 1.43
CA LEU A 351 -75.20 30.02 2.01
C LEU A 351 -74.92 28.76 2.83
N ILE A 352 -75.86 28.30 3.66
CA ILE A 352 -75.75 27.04 4.41
C ILE A 352 -75.56 25.85 3.45
N ALA A 353 -76.38 25.74 2.39
CA ALA A 353 -76.23 24.68 1.39
C ALA A 353 -74.87 24.75 0.65
N LYS A 354 -74.35 25.96 0.39
CA LYS A 354 -73.02 26.17 -0.19
C LYS A 354 -71.90 25.71 0.76
N LEU A 355 -72.04 25.96 2.06
CA LEU A 355 -71.08 25.55 3.08
C LEU A 355 -71.07 24.02 3.27
N PHE A 356 -72.23 23.34 3.28
CA PHE A 356 -72.28 21.88 3.31
C PHE A 356 -71.59 21.23 2.10
N LYS A 357 -71.80 21.77 0.89
CA LYS A 357 -71.08 21.26 -0.30
C LYS A 357 -69.56 21.41 -0.18
N LYS A 358 -69.09 22.50 0.43
CA LYS A 358 -67.65 22.69 0.69
C LYS A 358 -67.13 21.72 1.75
N GLU A 359 -67.92 21.49 2.79
CA GLU A 359 -67.61 20.50 3.82
C GLU A 359 -67.45 19.10 3.22
N ASP A 360 -68.40 18.65 2.38
CA ASP A 360 -68.31 17.36 1.68
C ASP A 360 -67.02 17.23 0.87
N THR A 361 -66.62 18.33 0.21
CA THR A 361 -65.36 18.39 -0.56
C THR A 361 -64.15 18.20 0.35
N PHE A 362 -64.09 18.92 1.47
CA PHE A 362 -63.00 18.79 2.44
C PHE A 362 -62.99 17.44 3.16
N LEU A 363 -64.16 16.83 3.43
CA LEU A 363 -64.24 15.48 4.00
C LEU A 363 -63.70 14.42 3.05
N SER A 364 -63.97 14.56 1.75
CA SER A 364 -63.40 13.70 0.72
C SER A 364 -61.87 13.85 0.63
N GLU A 365 -61.37 15.09 0.61
CA GLU A 365 -59.93 15.38 0.63
C GLU A 365 -59.24 14.86 1.90
N LYS A 366 -59.88 15.00 3.07
CA LYS A 366 -59.39 14.46 4.34
C LYS A 366 -59.23 12.95 4.27
N THR A 367 -60.25 12.26 3.75
CA THR A 367 -60.25 10.79 3.63
C THR A 367 -59.13 10.31 2.71
N LYS A 368 -58.94 10.98 1.56
CA LYS A 368 -57.85 10.69 0.63
C LYS A 368 -56.47 10.94 1.25
N THR A 369 -56.29 12.09 1.89
CA THR A 369 -55.00 12.47 2.51
C THR A 369 -54.65 11.53 3.66
N ARG A 370 -55.63 11.16 4.49
CA ARG A 370 -55.45 10.20 5.57
C ARG A 370 -55.01 8.83 5.06
N LYS A 371 -55.64 8.32 3.99
CA LYS A 371 -55.24 7.05 3.37
C LYS A 371 -53.77 7.10 2.90
N ASN A 372 -53.37 8.20 2.25
CA ASN A 372 -51.98 8.39 1.81
C ASN A 372 -51.01 8.47 3.01
N ALA A 373 -51.42 9.09 4.12
CA ALA A 373 -50.61 9.15 5.34
C ALA A 373 -50.43 7.76 5.96
N GLU A 374 -51.49 6.94 6.02
CA GLU A 374 -51.44 5.55 6.50
C GLU A 374 -50.51 4.69 5.63
N GLU A 375 -50.58 4.82 4.29
CA GLU A 375 -49.67 4.14 3.36
C GLU A 375 -48.21 4.57 3.57
N THR A 376 -47.95 5.86 3.78
CA THR A 376 -46.62 6.41 4.03
C THR A 376 -46.07 5.97 5.38
N GLN A 377 -46.91 5.89 6.41
CA GLN A 377 -46.56 5.36 7.73
C GLN A 377 -46.14 3.89 7.64
N MET A 378 -46.83 3.08 6.84
CA MET A 378 -46.45 1.69 6.58
C MET A 378 -45.10 1.59 5.86
N ARG A 379 -44.85 2.44 4.86
CA ARG A 379 -43.52 2.53 4.20
C ARG A 379 -42.41 2.88 5.20
N LEU A 380 -42.65 3.86 6.08
CA LEU A 380 -41.71 4.27 7.12
C LEU A 380 -41.41 3.12 8.09
N SER A 381 -42.44 2.42 8.57
CA SER A 381 -42.31 1.27 9.47
C SER A 381 -41.47 0.14 8.84
N ASN A 382 -41.71 -0.16 7.56
CA ASN A 382 -40.92 -1.17 6.84
C ASN A 382 -39.46 -0.74 6.68
N LYS A 383 -39.20 0.53 6.34
CA LYS A 383 -37.84 1.06 6.22
C LYS A 383 -37.11 1.05 7.57
N ASN A 384 -37.79 1.37 8.68
CA ASN A 384 -37.22 1.29 10.03
C ASN A 384 -36.75 -0.12 10.38
N LYS A 385 -37.60 -1.13 10.10
CA LYS A 385 -37.22 -2.55 10.32
C LYS A 385 -36.02 -2.97 9.47
N GLU A 386 -35.95 -2.49 8.22
CA GLU A 386 -34.80 -2.74 7.37
C GLU A 386 -33.52 -2.10 7.96
N ILE A 387 -33.59 -0.85 8.42
CA ILE A 387 -32.47 -0.16 9.08
C ILE A 387 -32.02 -0.94 10.31
N GLU A 388 -32.92 -1.31 11.22
CA GLU A 388 -32.60 -2.07 12.44
C GLU A 388 -31.88 -3.39 12.12
N MET A 389 -32.36 -4.12 11.11
CA MET A 389 -31.72 -5.36 10.66
C MET A 389 -30.28 -5.10 10.18
N TRP A 390 -30.07 -4.07 9.35
CA TRP A 390 -28.75 -3.74 8.84
C TRP A 390 -27.82 -3.18 9.92
N GLU A 391 -28.33 -2.44 10.90
CA GLU A 391 -27.57 -1.94 12.04
C GLU A 391 -27.08 -3.10 12.91
N LYS A 392 -27.96 -4.09 13.18
CA LYS A 392 -27.57 -5.31 13.87
C LYS A 392 -26.48 -6.08 13.13
N ARG A 393 -26.66 -6.30 11.82
CA ARG A 393 -25.64 -6.98 10.97
C ARG A 393 -24.31 -6.24 10.96
N TYR A 394 -24.35 -4.90 10.89
CA TYR A 394 -23.16 -4.07 10.94
C TYR A 394 -22.44 -4.19 12.28
N ALA A 395 -23.17 -4.15 13.40
CA ALA A 395 -22.60 -4.32 14.73
C ALA A 395 -21.95 -5.70 14.92
N GLU A 396 -22.63 -6.76 14.49
CA GLU A 396 -22.10 -8.13 14.53
C GLU A 396 -20.82 -8.27 13.68
N ALA A 397 -20.83 -7.74 12.45
CA ALA A 397 -19.67 -7.74 11.57
C ALA A 397 -18.49 -6.96 12.16
N LYS A 398 -18.76 -5.80 12.78
CA LYS A 398 -17.74 -4.98 13.46
C LYS A 398 -17.12 -5.73 14.64
N ALA A 399 -17.94 -6.31 15.51
CA ALA A 399 -17.47 -7.08 16.67
C ALA A 399 -16.65 -8.32 16.24
N PHE A 400 -17.03 -8.97 15.14
CA PHE A 400 -16.28 -10.08 14.57
C PHE A 400 -14.90 -9.65 14.08
N ILE A 401 -14.78 -8.50 13.42
CA ILE A 401 -13.48 -7.96 12.96
C ILE A 401 -12.59 -7.66 14.17
N GLU A 402 -13.10 -6.97 15.19
CA GLU A 402 -12.34 -6.64 16.41
C GLU A 402 -11.85 -7.91 17.13
N THR A 403 -12.67 -8.96 17.18
CA THR A 403 -12.30 -10.25 17.77
C THR A 403 -11.27 -10.98 16.90
N SER A 404 -11.43 -10.95 15.59
CA SER A 404 -10.50 -11.56 14.64
C SER A 404 -9.13 -10.87 14.67
N GLU A 405 -9.08 -9.55 14.82
CA GLU A 405 -7.84 -8.78 14.99
C GLU A 405 -7.09 -9.21 16.26
N LYS A 406 -7.81 -9.37 17.38
CA LYS A 406 -7.22 -9.88 18.63
C LYS A 406 -6.71 -11.32 18.49
N ASN A 407 -7.45 -12.17 17.79
CA ASN A 407 -7.10 -13.56 17.57
C ASN A 407 -6.04 -13.77 16.47
N ALA A 408 -5.78 -12.78 15.61
CA ALA A 408 -4.71 -12.83 14.61
C ALA A 408 -3.33 -12.55 15.22
N HIS A 409 -3.28 -11.88 16.37
CA HIS A 409 -2.05 -11.51 17.06
C HIS A 409 -1.09 -12.68 17.38
N PRO A 410 -1.54 -13.90 17.76
CA PRO A 410 -0.66 -15.05 17.88
C PRO A 410 -0.02 -15.49 16.55
N LEU A 411 -0.76 -15.42 15.43
CA LEU A 411 -0.22 -15.76 14.10
C LEU A 411 0.76 -14.69 13.62
N ASP A 412 0.46 -13.41 13.85
CA ASP A 412 1.35 -12.29 13.55
C ASP A 412 2.67 -12.47 14.32
N LYS A 413 2.60 -12.79 15.62
CA LYS A 413 3.78 -13.08 16.44
C LYS A 413 4.58 -14.29 15.96
N GLN A 414 3.91 -15.37 15.54
CA GLN A 414 4.62 -16.53 14.98
C GLN A 414 5.31 -16.16 13.66
N TYR A 415 4.65 -15.38 12.81
CA TYR A 415 5.20 -14.91 11.56
C TYR A 415 6.44 -14.02 11.79
N GLU A 416 6.35 -13.05 12.70
CA GLU A 416 7.48 -12.20 13.11
C GLU A 416 8.64 -13.02 13.69
N ARG A 417 8.35 -14.04 14.52
CA ARG A 417 9.37 -14.94 15.07
C ARG A 417 10.12 -15.69 13.97
N ILE A 418 9.42 -16.20 12.96
CA ILE A 418 10.05 -16.87 11.81
C ILE A 418 10.95 -15.90 11.05
N GLN A 419 10.49 -14.67 10.78
CA GLN A 419 11.28 -13.66 10.08
C GLN A 419 12.58 -13.35 10.83
N ARG A 420 12.51 -13.10 12.15
CA ARG A 420 13.68 -12.85 12.98
C ARG A 420 14.61 -14.05 13.08
N ALA A 421 14.05 -15.26 13.21
CA ALA A 421 14.83 -16.50 13.23
C ALA A 421 15.61 -16.69 11.93
N LEU A 422 14.97 -16.45 10.77
CA LEU A 422 15.64 -16.52 9.48
C LEU A 422 16.72 -15.44 9.35
N ALA A 423 16.41 -14.18 9.68
CA ALA A 423 17.39 -13.09 9.65
C ALA A 423 18.63 -13.43 10.47
N LYS A 424 18.45 -13.92 11.70
CA LYS A 424 19.55 -14.39 12.56
C LYS A 424 20.34 -15.53 11.92
N THR A 425 19.65 -16.51 11.34
CA THR A 425 20.28 -17.69 10.69
C THR A 425 21.10 -17.29 9.45
N LEU A 426 20.67 -16.27 8.72
CA LEU A 426 21.43 -15.72 7.58
C LEU A 426 22.73 -15.05 8.05
N THR A 427 22.72 -14.43 9.22
CA THR A 427 23.92 -13.76 9.80
C THR A 427 24.87 -14.70 10.52
N SER A 428 24.40 -15.85 11.00
CA SER A 428 25.22 -16.82 11.75
C SER A 428 26.17 -17.57 10.81
N ARG A 429 27.45 -17.63 11.16
CA ARG A 429 28.50 -18.30 10.38
C ARG A 429 28.22 -19.79 10.17
#